data_AF-A0A396K4A5-F1
#
_entry.id   AF-A0A396K4A5-F1
#
_cell.length_a   1.000
_cell.length_b   1.000
_cell.length_c   1.000
_cell.angle_alpha   90.00
_cell.angle_beta   90.00
_cell.angle_gamma   90.00
#
_symmetry.space_group_name_H-M   'P 1'
#
loop_
_entity.id
_entity.type
_entity.pdbx_description
1 polymer ?
#
loop_
_entity_poly.entity_id
_entity_poly.type
_entity_poly.pdbx_seq_one_letter_code
_entity_poly.pdbx_strand_id
1 'polypeptide(L)'
;MKKWLLGLLTAMMAVSLAACTPTTEKKQETTTTAAAAKQEQIEAQTTGGASDKVPDPNVAPVAIISVYHKGDGDSLVQDMDSLDNDELDPQALVSKMTEYGIFTEGTQVLNFNITGEGDVKKAVLDLNKVENDEGVSDSVFLVEIGNTFIENFELSSLTLKENGADLAGATDLTYVADYENVD
;
A
#
# COMPACT_ATOMS: atom_id res chain seq x y z
N MET A 1 -46.50 -34.98 -28.12
CA MET A 1 -47.62 -34.01 -28.08
C MET A 1 -47.54 -33.30 -26.73
N LYS A 2 -47.13 -32.01 -26.68
CA LYS A 2 -47.99 -30.79 -26.61
C LYS A 2 -48.51 -30.61 -25.14
N LYS A 3 -48.40 -29.50 -24.38
CA LYS A 3 -48.23 -28.04 -24.61
C LYS A 3 -47.78 -27.30 -23.33
N TRP A 4 -47.14 -26.14 -23.53
CA TRP A 4 -47.22 -24.80 -22.89
C TRP A 4 -47.64 -24.55 -21.42
N LEU A 5 -46.93 -23.59 -20.80
CA LEU A 5 -47.42 -22.29 -20.22
C LEU A 5 -46.30 -21.73 -19.31
N LEU A 6 -45.49 -20.72 -19.67
CA LEU A 6 -45.72 -19.26 -19.68
C LEU A 6 -46.58 -18.73 -18.52
N GLY A 7 -45.96 -17.95 -17.63
CA GLY A 7 -46.62 -17.20 -16.56
C GLY A 7 -45.73 -16.06 -16.05
N LEU A 8 -45.85 -14.90 -16.70
CA LEU A 8 -45.46 -13.58 -16.21
C LEU A 8 -46.23 -13.23 -14.93
N LEU A 9 -45.59 -12.65 -13.92
CA LEU A 9 -46.24 -11.75 -12.97
C LEU A 9 -45.25 -10.76 -12.36
N THR A 10 -45.41 -9.53 -12.85
CA THR A 10 -44.94 -8.26 -12.34
C THR A 10 -45.39 -8.01 -10.89
N ALA A 11 -44.47 -7.62 -10.01
CA ALA A 11 -44.80 -6.95 -8.75
C ALA A 11 -44.23 -5.53 -8.77
N MET A 12 -45.13 -4.54 -8.66
CA MET A 12 -44.86 -3.12 -8.65
C MET A 12 -44.25 -2.64 -7.32
N MET A 13 -43.61 -1.48 -7.44
CA MET A 13 -42.87 -0.67 -6.47
C MET A 13 -43.65 -0.26 -5.20
N ALA A 14 -42.90 -0.02 -4.12
CA ALA A 14 -43.03 1.17 -3.26
C ALA A 14 -41.79 1.33 -2.36
N VAL A 15 -40.89 2.26 -2.68
CA VAL A 15 -39.85 2.75 -1.76
C VAL A 15 -40.33 4.09 -1.22
N SER A 16 -40.78 4.10 0.03
CA SER A 16 -41.16 5.33 0.73
C SER A 16 -39.93 5.89 1.45
N LEU A 17 -39.43 7.02 0.93
CA LEU A 17 -38.50 7.92 1.60
C LEU A 17 -39.28 8.84 2.55
N ALA A 18 -39.03 8.72 3.85
CA ALA A 18 -39.34 9.69 4.90
C ALA A 18 -38.57 9.26 6.16
N ALA A 19 -37.89 10.10 6.94
CA ALA A 19 -37.75 11.54 6.94
C ALA A 19 -36.46 11.89 7.71
N CYS A 20 -35.73 12.89 7.24
CA CYS A 20 -34.75 13.63 8.04
C CYS A 20 -35.41 14.13 9.33
N THR A 21 -34.79 13.86 10.47
CA THR A 21 -35.09 14.54 11.73
C THR A 21 -34.35 15.88 11.77
N PRO A 22 -35.04 17.04 11.88
CA PRO A 22 -34.38 18.29 12.23
C PRO A 22 -34.18 18.34 13.75
N THR A 23 -32.91 18.41 14.18
CA THR A 23 -32.53 18.74 15.57
C THR A 23 -33.09 20.12 15.92
N THR A 24 -33.97 20.16 16.92
CA THR A 24 -34.59 21.37 17.44
C THR A 24 -33.59 22.15 18.28
N GLU A 25 -33.31 23.39 17.86
CA GLU A 25 -32.65 24.41 18.65
C GLU A 25 -33.48 24.75 19.89
N LYS A 26 -32.90 24.65 21.09
CA LYS A 26 -33.43 25.30 22.29
C LYS A 26 -32.48 26.38 22.76
N LYS A 27 -32.76 27.61 22.34
CA LYS A 27 -32.49 28.82 23.13
C LYS A 27 -33.52 28.89 24.27
N GLN A 28 -33.07 28.96 25.51
CA GLN A 28 -33.80 29.69 26.55
C GLN A 28 -32.81 30.24 27.57
N GLU A 29 -32.79 31.57 27.70
CA GLU A 29 -31.98 32.33 28.62
C GLU A 29 -32.58 32.36 30.04
N THR A 30 -31.69 32.19 31.03
CA THR A 30 -31.52 32.97 32.28
C THR A 30 -32.61 33.00 33.35
N THR A 31 -32.34 32.42 34.54
CA THR A 31 -32.23 33.16 35.84
C THR A 31 -31.62 32.31 36.99
N THR A 32 -30.48 32.80 37.53
CA THR A 32 -29.94 32.87 38.93
C THR A 32 -30.50 31.89 40.00
N THR A 33 -29.76 31.18 40.89
CA THR A 33 -28.70 31.63 41.84
C THR A 33 -28.10 30.44 42.64
N ALA A 34 -26.78 30.50 42.89
CA ALA A 34 -25.97 29.96 44.01
C ALA A 34 -25.97 28.47 44.41
N ALA A 35 -24.80 27.83 44.32
CA ALA A 35 -24.03 27.36 45.48
C ALA A 35 -22.64 26.84 45.04
N ALA A 36 -21.63 27.09 45.88
CA ALA A 36 -20.22 26.94 45.60
C ALA A 36 -19.74 25.48 45.48
N ALA A 37 -18.93 25.22 44.45
CA ALA A 37 -17.87 24.21 44.48
C ALA A 37 -16.74 24.72 43.57
N LYS A 38 -15.72 25.31 44.19
CA LYS A 38 -14.47 25.71 43.53
C LYS A 38 -13.68 24.43 43.23
N GLN A 39 -13.96 23.80 42.10
CA GLN A 39 -13.03 22.83 41.51
C GLN A 39 -11.95 23.62 40.79
N GLU A 40 -10.75 23.63 41.36
CA GLU A 40 -9.53 23.98 40.64
C GLU A 40 -9.44 23.04 39.44
N GLN A 41 -9.85 23.56 38.28
CA GLN A 41 -9.59 22.95 37.00
C GLN A 41 -8.07 23.02 36.81
N ILE A 42 -7.40 21.91 37.11
CA ILE A 42 -6.04 21.68 36.62
C ILE A 42 -6.20 21.63 35.10
N GLU A 43 -5.92 22.75 34.44
CA GLU A 43 -5.86 22.82 32.99
C GLU A 43 -4.84 21.76 32.56
N ALA A 44 -5.32 20.69 31.92
CA ALA A 44 -4.44 19.74 31.27
C ALA A 44 -3.59 20.53 30.28
N GLN A 45 -2.29 20.62 30.54
CA GLN A 45 -1.35 21.17 29.57
C GLN A 45 -1.49 20.34 28.30
N THR A 46 -2.04 20.95 27.25
CA THR A 46 -2.19 20.28 25.96
C THR A 46 -0.78 20.15 25.39
N THR A 47 -0.39 18.94 24.98
CA THR A 47 0.98 18.66 24.47
C THR A 47 1.19 19.11 23.02
N GLY A 48 0.45 20.13 22.55
CA GLY A 48 0.43 20.51 21.14
C GLY A 48 -0.23 19.45 20.25
N GLY A 49 -1.09 19.87 19.32
CA GLY A 49 -1.68 18.96 18.32
C GLY A 49 -0.68 18.61 17.22
N ALA A 50 -1.04 17.70 16.30
CA ALA A 50 -0.23 17.45 15.10
C ALA A 50 0.05 18.73 14.29
N SER A 51 -0.85 19.72 14.36
CA SER A 51 -0.71 21.06 13.77
C SER A 51 0.38 21.93 14.42
N ASP A 52 0.80 21.60 15.65
CA ASP A 52 1.85 22.28 16.40
C ASP A 52 3.24 21.72 16.05
N LYS A 53 3.29 20.56 15.38
CA LYS A 53 4.51 20.00 14.81
C LYS A 53 4.77 20.65 13.47
N VAL A 54 5.60 21.69 13.46
CA VAL A 54 6.20 22.19 12.22
C VAL A 54 7.22 21.13 11.77
N PRO A 55 7.09 20.53 10.56
CA PRO A 55 8.12 19.63 10.04
C PRO A 55 9.48 20.32 10.06
N ASP A 56 10.53 19.61 10.47
CA ASP A 56 11.87 20.18 10.52
C ASP A 56 12.24 20.64 9.10
N PRO A 57 12.44 21.95 8.86
CA PRO A 57 12.76 22.46 7.53
C PRO A 57 14.15 22.01 7.02
N ASN A 58 14.97 21.41 7.89
CA ASN A 58 16.29 20.90 7.55
C ASN A 58 16.31 19.38 7.31
N VAL A 59 15.17 18.68 7.47
CA VAL A 59 15.12 17.26 7.13
C VAL A 59 15.27 17.13 5.61
N ALA A 60 16.20 16.28 5.18
CA ALA A 60 16.34 16.00 3.76
C ALA A 60 15.08 15.28 3.25
N PRO A 61 14.61 15.58 2.02
CA PRO A 61 13.58 14.78 1.40
C PRO A 61 14.07 13.33 1.22
N VAL A 62 13.14 12.39 1.36
CA VAL A 62 13.37 10.96 1.17
C VAL A 62 12.30 10.38 0.27
N ALA A 63 12.66 9.40 -0.55
CA ALA A 63 11.71 8.62 -1.33
C ALA A 63 11.01 7.63 -0.39
N ILE A 64 9.69 7.74 -0.25
CA ILE A 64 8.88 6.74 0.46
C ILE A 64 8.62 5.58 -0.49
N ILE A 65 8.82 4.36 0.01
CA ILE A 65 8.70 3.14 -0.78
C ILE A 65 7.79 2.11 -0.10
N SER A 66 7.27 1.21 -0.92
CA SER A 66 6.57 0.00 -0.50
C SER A 66 7.48 -1.22 -0.65
N VAL A 67 7.68 -2.01 0.40
CA VAL A 67 8.43 -3.27 0.33
C VAL A 67 7.50 -4.42 0.65
N TYR A 68 7.43 -5.39 -0.27
CA TYR A 68 6.69 -6.63 -0.10
C TYR A 68 7.67 -7.71 0.34
N HIS A 69 7.41 -8.32 1.50
CA HIS A 69 8.29 -9.32 2.09
C HIS A 69 7.50 -10.32 2.92
N LYS A 70 8.12 -11.46 3.22
CA LYS A 70 7.61 -12.44 4.16
C LYS A 70 7.35 -11.83 5.54
N GLY A 71 6.14 -12.03 6.07
CA GLY A 71 5.79 -11.69 7.46
C GLY A 71 6.20 -12.75 8.47
N ASP A 72 5.70 -12.65 9.71
CA ASP A 72 5.95 -13.62 10.80
C ASP A 72 5.32 -15.02 10.57
N GLY A 73 4.73 -15.27 9.39
CA GLY A 73 4.09 -16.52 8.99
C GLY A 73 4.37 -16.89 7.54
N ASP A 74 3.41 -17.57 6.90
CA ASP A 74 3.54 -17.96 5.48
C ASP A 74 3.04 -16.86 4.51
N SER A 75 2.37 -15.82 5.02
CA SER A 75 1.84 -14.72 4.22
C SER A 75 2.87 -13.60 3.99
N LEU A 76 2.82 -13.02 2.80
CA LEU A 76 3.50 -11.76 2.52
C LEU A 76 2.79 -10.59 3.20
N VAL A 77 3.57 -9.58 3.59
CA VAL A 77 3.11 -8.30 4.10
C VAL A 77 3.71 -7.17 3.27
N GLN A 78 3.13 -5.96 3.40
CA GLN A 78 3.61 -4.74 2.77
C GLN A 78 3.96 -3.73 3.85
N ASP A 79 5.22 -3.30 3.87
CA ASP A 79 5.70 -2.24 4.76
C ASP A 79 6.03 -0.96 3.96
N MET A 80 5.67 0.19 4.54
CA MET A 80 6.14 1.49 4.06
C MET A 80 7.49 1.80 4.72
N ASP A 81 8.51 2.08 3.92
CA ASP A 81 9.80 2.57 4.40
C ASP A 81 10.27 3.74 3.53
N SER A 82 11.50 4.19 3.72
CA SER A 82 12.13 5.24 2.95
C SER A 82 13.53 4.85 2.48
N LEU A 83 13.93 5.43 1.35
CA LEU A 83 15.33 5.45 0.94
C LEU A 83 16.02 6.67 1.54
N ASP A 84 17.33 6.58 1.72
CA ASP A 84 18.14 7.68 2.29
C ASP A 84 18.23 8.91 1.36
N ASN A 85 17.79 8.78 0.12
CA ASN A 85 17.75 9.81 -0.91
C ASN A 85 16.31 10.13 -1.34
N ASP A 86 16.11 11.29 -1.95
CA ASP A 86 14.81 11.74 -2.47
C ASP A 86 14.46 11.16 -3.84
N GLU A 87 15.41 10.50 -4.50
CA GLU A 87 15.24 9.86 -5.80
C GLU A 87 15.06 8.35 -5.64
N LEU A 88 14.06 7.81 -6.32
CA LEU A 88 13.83 6.37 -6.38
C LEU A 88 14.88 5.69 -7.28
N ASP A 89 16.00 5.31 -6.67
CA ASP A 89 17.09 4.60 -7.33
C ASP A 89 16.88 3.06 -7.24
N PRO A 90 16.98 2.32 -8.36
CA PRO A 90 16.74 0.88 -8.36
C PRO A 90 17.78 0.10 -7.55
N GLN A 91 19.03 0.54 -7.47
CA GLN A 91 20.05 -0.13 -6.65
C GLN A 91 19.80 0.14 -5.16
N ALA A 92 19.36 1.34 -4.79
CA ALA A 92 18.94 1.66 -3.43
C ALA A 92 17.74 0.81 -3.02
N LEU A 93 16.75 0.61 -3.90
CA LEU A 93 15.62 -0.29 -3.63
C LEU A 93 16.06 -1.75 -3.46
N VAL A 94 16.94 -2.27 -4.32
CA VAL A 94 17.52 -3.62 -4.13
C VAL A 94 18.28 -3.74 -2.81
N SER A 95 19.02 -2.70 -2.43
CA SER A 95 19.78 -2.68 -1.16
C SER A 95 18.82 -2.71 0.02
N LYS A 96 17.73 -1.94 -0.05
CA LYS A 96 16.66 -1.96 0.95
C LYS A 96 15.98 -3.32 1.03
N MET A 97 15.62 -3.92 -0.11
CA MET A 97 15.08 -5.28 -0.16
C MET A 97 16.05 -6.33 0.42
N THR A 98 17.36 -6.12 0.30
CA THR A 98 18.38 -6.96 0.96
C THR A 98 18.33 -6.80 2.49
N GLU A 99 18.10 -5.59 3.00
CA GLU A 99 17.89 -5.36 4.45
C GLU A 99 16.66 -6.09 4.99
N TYR A 100 15.63 -6.23 4.15
CA TYR A 100 14.42 -7.02 4.45
C TYR A 100 14.62 -8.53 4.33
N GLY A 101 15.77 -9.01 3.83
CA GLY A 101 16.07 -10.43 3.65
C GLY A 101 15.71 -11.00 2.27
N ILE A 102 14.97 -10.26 1.44
CA ILE A 102 14.44 -10.72 0.14
C ILE A 102 15.57 -11.18 -0.78
N PHE A 103 16.62 -10.37 -0.89
CA PHE A 103 17.82 -10.68 -1.65
C PHE A 103 18.97 -11.04 -0.73
N THR A 104 19.88 -11.87 -1.23
CA THR A 104 21.17 -12.11 -0.57
C THR A 104 22.14 -10.93 -0.75
N GLU A 105 23.07 -10.77 0.20
CA GLU A 105 24.13 -9.73 0.14
C GLU A 105 24.92 -9.78 -1.17
N GLY A 106 25.23 -8.61 -1.74
CA GLY A 106 25.99 -8.50 -2.99
C GLY A 106 25.16 -8.63 -4.26
N THR A 107 23.82 -8.61 -4.13
CA THR A 107 22.91 -8.43 -5.27
C THR A 107 23.05 -7.02 -5.83
N GLN A 108 23.24 -6.91 -7.14
CA GLN A 108 23.53 -5.67 -7.86
C GLN A 108 22.67 -5.55 -9.10
N VAL A 109 22.15 -4.34 -9.32
CA VAL A 109 21.47 -3.94 -10.56
C VAL A 109 22.52 -3.75 -11.64
N LEU A 110 22.49 -4.62 -12.65
CA LEU A 110 23.32 -4.50 -13.85
C LEU A 110 22.71 -3.52 -14.85
N ASN A 111 21.38 -3.58 -14.99
CA ASN A 111 20.62 -2.68 -15.86
C ASN A 111 19.19 -2.56 -15.36
N PHE A 112 18.64 -1.35 -15.44
CA PHE A 112 17.22 -1.11 -15.21
C PHE A 112 16.70 -0.20 -16.32
N ASN A 113 15.81 -0.74 -17.15
CA ASN A 113 15.31 -0.02 -18.31
C ASN A 113 13.79 0.05 -18.28
N ILE A 114 13.26 1.28 -18.28
CA ILE A 114 11.84 1.55 -18.38
C ILE A 114 11.50 1.89 -19.83
N THR A 115 10.40 1.34 -20.32
CA THR A 115 9.81 1.65 -21.63
C THR A 115 8.32 1.94 -21.48
N GLY A 116 7.77 2.73 -22.40
CA GLY A 116 6.38 3.18 -22.30
C GLY A 116 6.15 4.23 -21.22
N GLU A 117 4.91 4.69 -21.12
CA GLU A 117 4.46 5.72 -20.18
C GLU A 117 3.02 5.43 -19.73
N GLY A 118 2.61 5.95 -18.58
CA GLY A 118 1.28 5.74 -18.02
C GLY A 118 0.94 4.25 -17.85
N ASP A 119 -0.28 3.86 -18.24
CA ASP A 119 -0.82 2.50 -18.03
C ASP A 119 -0.08 1.38 -18.80
N VAL A 120 0.87 1.72 -19.67
CA VAL A 120 1.69 0.76 -20.45
C VAL A 120 3.18 0.87 -20.11
N LYS A 121 3.53 1.57 -19.03
CA LYS A 121 4.91 1.68 -18.54
C LYS A 121 5.39 0.31 -18.08
N LYS A 122 6.50 -0.19 -18.61
CA LYS A 122 7.08 -1.50 -18.28
C LYS A 122 8.55 -1.35 -17.92
N ALA A 123 9.09 -2.27 -17.13
CA ALA A 123 10.52 -2.29 -16.85
C ALA A 123 11.17 -3.66 -17.07
N VAL A 124 12.46 -3.63 -17.41
CA VAL A 124 13.36 -4.78 -17.33
C VAL A 124 14.38 -4.50 -16.24
N LEU A 125 14.40 -5.35 -15.21
CA LEU A 125 15.39 -5.35 -14.14
C LEU A 125 16.35 -6.52 -14.37
N ASP A 126 17.62 -6.21 -14.58
CA ASP A 126 18.69 -7.19 -14.74
C ASP A 126 19.62 -7.14 -13.54
N LEU A 127 19.75 -8.26 -12.85
CA LEU A 127 20.57 -8.41 -11.65
C LEU A 127 21.77 -9.32 -11.90
N ASN A 128 22.84 -9.15 -11.14
CA ASN A 128 24.01 -10.04 -11.21
C ASN A 128 23.73 -11.44 -10.64
N LYS A 129 22.72 -11.57 -9.78
CA LYS A 129 22.22 -12.81 -9.21
C LYS A 129 20.79 -12.61 -8.72
N VAL A 130 20.01 -13.68 -8.66
CA VAL A 130 18.63 -13.67 -8.17
C VAL A 130 18.48 -14.85 -7.20
N GLU A 131 18.80 -14.60 -5.94
CA GLU A 131 18.87 -15.61 -4.89
C GLU A 131 18.19 -15.11 -3.62
N ASN A 132 17.37 -15.96 -3.00
CA ASN A 132 16.69 -15.75 -1.72
C ASN A 132 17.27 -16.70 -0.65
N ASP A 133 17.33 -16.24 0.62
CA ASP A 133 17.77 -17.07 1.76
C ASP A 133 16.72 -17.11 2.90
N GLU A 134 15.50 -16.64 2.64
CA GLU A 134 14.37 -16.63 3.58
C GLU A 134 13.54 -17.93 3.55
N GLY A 135 13.85 -18.79 2.58
CA GLY A 135 13.21 -20.10 2.41
C GLY A 135 11.78 -20.00 1.88
N VAL A 136 11.47 -18.93 1.13
CA VAL A 136 10.20 -18.81 0.40
C VAL A 136 10.26 -19.60 -0.92
N SER A 137 9.10 -19.88 -1.51
CA SER A 137 9.02 -20.50 -2.84
C SER A 137 9.43 -19.51 -3.94
N ASP A 138 9.82 -20.02 -5.11
CA ASP A 138 10.16 -19.18 -6.26
C ASP A 138 9.00 -18.25 -6.67
N SER A 139 7.75 -18.71 -6.54
CA SER A 139 6.55 -17.90 -6.82
C SER A 139 6.43 -16.73 -5.86
N VAL A 140 6.55 -17.00 -4.55
CA VAL A 140 6.50 -15.96 -3.51
C VAL A 140 7.64 -14.96 -3.71
N PHE A 141 8.85 -15.43 -3.98
CA PHE A 141 10.01 -14.57 -4.23
C PHE A 141 9.80 -13.64 -5.44
N LEU A 142 9.23 -14.15 -6.53
CA LEU A 142 8.89 -13.33 -7.69
C LEU A 142 7.79 -12.29 -7.39
N VAL A 143 6.88 -12.57 -6.46
CA VAL A 143 5.86 -11.59 -6.02
C VAL A 143 6.48 -10.50 -5.15
N GLU A 144 7.38 -10.83 -4.23
CA GLU A 144 8.12 -9.84 -3.43
C GLU A 144 8.85 -8.84 -4.33
N ILE A 145 9.59 -9.35 -5.33
CA ILE A 145 10.31 -8.52 -6.30
C ILE A 145 9.34 -7.75 -7.19
N GLY A 146 8.37 -8.46 -7.78
CA GLY A 146 7.42 -7.92 -8.73
C GLY A 146 6.62 -6.78 -8.15
N ASN A 147 5.90 -7.02 -7.05
CA ASN A 147 5.05 -6.01 -6.43
C ASN A 147 5.86 -4.80 -5.95
N THR A 148 7.02 -5.03 -5.33
CA THR A 148 7.90 -3.94 -4.86
C THR A 148 8.31 -3.03 -6.01
N PHE A 149 8.84 -3.57 -7.11
CA PHE A 149 9.24 -2.72 -8.24
C PHE A 149 8.06 -2.11 -8.99
N ILE A 150 6.98 -2.88 -9.15
CA ILE A 150 5.80 -2.43 -9.88
C ILE A 150 5.13 -1.26 -9.18
N GLU A 151 4.95 -1.34 -7.85
CA GLU A 151 4.32 -0.26 -7.10
C GLU A 151 5.20 0.98 -7.05
N ASN A 152 6.48 0.84 -6.67
CA ASN A 152 7.36 2.01 -6.49
C ASN A 152 7.63 2.76 -7.80
N PHE A 153 7.81 2.04 -8.91
CA PHE A 153 8.06 2.67 -10.21
C PHE A 153 6.79 2.91 -11.04
N GLU A 154 5.60 2.68 -10.48
CA GLU A 154 4.30 2.81 -11.14
C GLU A 154 4.24 2.04 -12.48
N LEU A 155 4.69 0.79 -12.48
CA LEU A 155 4.76 -0.05 -13.67
C LEU A 155 3.44 -0.79 -13.91
N SER A 156 3.22 -1.16 -15.17
CA SER A 156 2.19 -2.13 -15.57
C SER A 156 2.71 -3.56 -15.52
N SER A 157 4.00 -3.76 -15.84
CA SER A 157 4.68 -5.04 -15.69
C SER A 157 6.19 -4.90 -15.49
N LEU A 158 6.79 -5.95 -14.93
CA LEU A 158 8.24 -6.10 -14.73
C LEU A 158 8.73 -7.38 -15.40
N THR A 159 9.89 -7.33 -16.04
CA THR A 159 10.65 -8.53 -16.41
C THR A 159 11.95 -8.56 -15.62
N LEU A 160 12.21 -9.66 -14.92
CA LEU A 160 13.42 -9.90 -14.16
C LEU A 160 14.39 -10.78 -14.95
N LYS A 161 15.66 -10.41 -14.94
CA LYS A 161 16.76 -11.14 -15.59
C LYS A 161 17.92 -11.34 -14.60
N GLU A 162 18.67 -12.40 -14.86
CA GLU A 162 19.94 -12.66 -14.20
C GLU A 162 21.06 -12.69 -15.24
N ASN A 163 22.03 -11.78 -15.11
CA ASN A 163 23.16 -11.65 -16.05
C ASN A 163 22.70 -11.58 -17.52
N GLY A 164 21.60 -10.87 -17.78
CA GLY A 164 20.99 -10.73 -19.10
C GLY A 164 20.14 -11.92 -19.56
N ALA A 165 20.12 -13.04 -18.83
CA ALA A 165 19.32 -14.22 -19.14
C ALA A 165 17.91 -14.12 -18.53
N ASP A 166 16.92 -14.66 -19.26
CA ASP A 166 15.54 -14.73 -18.76
C ASP A 166 15.41 -15.84 -17.71
N LEU A 167 14.68 -15.54 -16.63
CA LEU A 167 14.36 -16.50 -15.57
C LEU A 167 12.96 -17.08 -15.79
N ALA A 168 12.77 -18.35 -15.41
CA ALA A 168 11.47 -19.00 -15.55
C ALA A 168 10.41 -18.29 -14.68
N GLY A 169 9.26 -17.97 -15.28
CA GLY A 169 8.17 -17.28 -14.59
C GLY A 169 8.39 -15.78 -14.33
N ALA A 170 9.57 -15.24 -14.67
CA ALA A 170 9.95 -13.87 -14.32
C ALA A 170 9.78 -12.85 -15.46
N THR A 171 9.06 -13.21 -16.53
CA THR A 171 8.75 -12.33 -17.66
C THR A 171 7.35 -11.74 -17.51
N ASP A 172 7.21 -10.43 -17.77
CA ASP A 172 5.93 -9.71 -17.72
C ASP A 172 5.14 -9.96 -16.41
N LEU A 173 5.84 -9.99 -15.27
CA LEU A 173 5.25 -10.02 -13.94
C LEU A 173 4.27 -8.86 -13.80
N THR A 174 3.09 -9.13 -13.26
CA THR A 174 2.06 -8.13 -12.96
C THR A 174 1.84 -8.03 -11.47
N TYR A 175 1.37 -6.88 -11.00
CA TYR A 175 1.01 -6.70 -9.60
C TYR A 175 0.02 -7.78 -9.13
N VAL A 176 0.37 -8.49 -8.07
CA VAL A 176 -0.47 -9.50 -7.43
C VAL A 176 -1.20 -8.83 -6.27
N ALA A 177 -2.49 -8.56 -6.45
CA ALA A 177 -3.30 -7.88 -5.43
C ALA A 177 -3.59 -8.76 -4.20
N ASP A 178 -3.66 -10.08 -4.41
CA ASP A 178 -3.91 -11.07 -3.35
C ASP A 178 -2.58 -11.66 -2.82
N TYR A 179 -1.58 -10.79 -2.64
CA TYR A 179 -0.21 -11.20 -2.31
C TYR A 179 -0.10 -11.92 -0.95
N GLU A 180 -1.01 -11.64 -0.01
CA GLU A 180 -1.05 -12.27 1.32
C GLU A 180 -1.32 -13.79 1.26
N ASN A 181 -1.84 -14.29 0.13
CA ASN A 181 -2.28 -15.68 -0.05
C ASN A 181 -1.48 -16.43 -1.14
N VAL A 182 -0.27 -15.95 -1.47
CA VAL A 182 0.60 -16.61 -2.46
C VAL A 182 1.36 -17.76 -1.80
N ASP A 183 1.38 -18.92 -2.48
CA ASP A 183 2.09 -20.14 -2.09
C ASP A 183 3.31 -20.42 -3.01
#